data_AF-A0AB39JQY6-F1
#
_entry.id   AF-A0AB39JQY6-F1
#
_cell.length_a   1.000
_cell.length_b   1.000
_cell.length_c   1.000
_cell.angle_alpha   90.00
_cell.angle_beta   90.00
_cell.angle_gamma   90.00
#
_symmetry.space_group_name_H-M   'P 1'
#
loop_
_entity.id
_entity.type
_entity.pdbx_description
1 polymer ?
#
loop_
_entity_poly.entity_id
_entity_poly.type
_entity_poly.pdbx_seq_one_letter_code
_entity_poly.pdbx_strand_id
1 'polypeptide(L)'
;MPTENRSSNPEQMVSLPLDLVELALAHLPSDSAAGFELRDLLAQPAAQHQGNPVAYLDLVSGNTFEDAEAIETAGRRAIPLYDHPPTSDGFSAGDMADQGAKAFAARDPEVEQLRAQLAEQGSLLQRCVMAVREQHCEEGEAEFDLPIDLMSDIDAALLEIANKEWRMNPCKQGHRDVGACNGKAFCHQCDELITATTTQEAFEQWNATHPPVSAPNTPE
;
A
#
# COMPACT_ATOMS: atom_id res chain seq x y z
N MET A 1 45.27 -21.58 -5.96
CA MET A 1 44.39 -20.91 -6.95
C MET A 1 44.26 -19.46 -6.53
N PRO A 2 44.64 -18.47 -7.34
CA PRO A 2 44.29 -17.09 -7.05
C PRO A 2 42.85 -16.87 -7.51
N THR A 3 41.96 -16.56 -6.57
CA THR A 3 40.65 -15.98 -6.85
C THR A 3 40.87 -14.60 -7.44
N GLU A 4 40.53 -14.45 -8.71
CA GLU A 4 40.54 -13.15 -9.39
C GLU A 4 39.63 -12.19 -8.63
N ASN A 5 40.23 -11.13 -8.11
CA ASN A 5 39.54 -9.88 -7.78
C ASN A 5 38.86 -9.38 -9.06
N ARG A 6 37.60 -9.78 -9.27
CA ARG A 6 36.71 -9.02 -10.15
C ARG A 6 36.43 -7.72 -9.43
N SER A 7 37.19 -6.71 -9.83
CA SER A 7 36.96 -5.29 -9.60
C SER A 7 35.46 -5.01 -9.53
N SER A 8 34.97 -4.76 -8.33
CA SER A 8 33.78 -3.96 -8.12
C SER A 8 34.10 -2.59 -8.70
N ASN A 9 33.66 -2.30 -9.92
CA ASN A 9 33.57 -0.93 -10.41
C ASN A 9 32.36 -0.32 -9.70
N PRO A 10 32.55 0.53 -8.67
CA PRO A 10 31.45 1.23 -8.06
C PRO A 10 31.30 2.50 -8.88
N GLU A 11 30.72 2.38 -10.07
CA GLU A 11 29.90 3.48 -10.56
C GLU A 11 28.72 3.54 -9.59
N GLN A 12 28.96 4.19 -8.45
CA GLN A 12 27.92 4.66 -7.57
C GLN A 12 27.10 5.61 -8.42
N MET A 13 26.06 5.08 -9.04
CA MET A 13 25.00 5.89 -9.61
C MET A 13 24.36 6.62 -8.44
N VAL A 14 24.88 7.82 -8.17
CA VAL A 14 24.28 8.72 -7.21
C VAL A 14 23.03 9.25 -7.90
N SER A 15 21.87 8.71 -7.52
CA SER A 15 20.58 9.27 -7.92
C SER A 15 20.51 10.69 -7.37
N LEU A 16 20.68 11.68 -8.25
CA LEU A 16 20.48 13.08 -7.91
C LEU A 16 18.97 13.36 -7.89
N PRO A 17 18.42 13.81 -6.75
CA PRO A 17 17.03 14.25 -6.65
C PRO A 17 16.74 15.36 -7.69
N LEU A 18 15.64 15.22 -8.44
CA LEU A 18 15.27 16.14 -9.52
C LEU A 18 15.11 17.59 -9.02
N ASP A 19 14.59 17.74 -7.81
CA ASP A 19 14.43 19.01 -7.10
C ASP A 19 15.76 19.74 -6.86
N LEU A 20 16.85 19.01 -6.59
CA LEU A 20 18.18 19.62 -6.46
C LEU A 20 18.73 20.09 -7.81
N VAL A 21 18.43 19.37 -8.89
CA VAL A 21 18.86 19.75 -10.25
C VAL A 21 18.08 20.96 -10.74
N GLU A 22 16.76 20.99 -10.52
CA GLU A 22 15.92 22.16 -10.84
C GLU A 22 16.34 23.40 -10.04
N LEU A 23 16.66 23.23 -8.76
CA LEU A 23 17.17 24.31 -7.92
C LEU A 23 18.50 24.86 -8.45
N ALA A 24 19.42 23.98 -8.86
CA ALA A 24 20.69 24.38 -9.46
C ALA A 24 20.49 25.14 -10.79
N LEU A 25 19.59 24.65 -11.65
CA LEU A 25 19.22 25.32 -12.90
C LEU A 25 18.61 26.70 -12.69
N ALA A 26 17.84 26.90 -11.62
CA ALA A 26 17.25 28.19 -11.29
C ALA A 26 18.28 29.25 -10.85
N HIS A 27 19.46 28.83 -10.37
CA HIS A 27 20.51 29.72 -9.87
C HIS A 27 21.64 29.95 -10.89
N LEU A 28 21.63 29.23 -12.01
CA LEU A 28 22.58 29.41 -13.09
C LEU A 28 22.14 30.53 -14.04
N PRO A 29 23.08 31.34 -14.57
CA PRO A 29 22.78 32.25 -15.66
C PRO A 29 22.19 31.48 -16.85
N SER A 30 21.17 32.04 -17.49
CA SER A 30 20.43 31.40 -18.59
C SER A 30 21.30 30.99 -19.77
N ASP A 31 22.48 31.62 -19.91
CA ASP A 31 23.42 31.42 -21.02
C ASP A 31 24.68 30.64 -20.59
N SER A 32 24.67 30.06 -19.38
CA SER A 32 25.83 29.32 -18.87
C SER A 32 25.96 27.95 -19.55
N ALA A 33 27.18 27.59 -19.96
CA ALA A 33 27.50 26.29 -20.55
C ALA A 33 27.06 25.12 -19.62
N ALA A 34 27.24 25.27 -18.31
CA ALA A 34 26.79 24.29 -17.32
C ALA A 34 25.26 24.11 -17.30
N GLY A 35 24.50 25.18 -17.54
CA GLY A 35 23.04 25.12 -17.65
C GLY A 35 22.58 24.36 -18.90
N PHE A 36 23.29 24.51 -20.02
CA PHE A 36 23.02 23.73 -21.23
C PHE A 36 23.37 22.25 -21.05
N GLU A 37 24.53 21.93 -20.48
CA GLU A 37 24.93 20.55 -20.21
C GLU A 37 23.97 19.83 -19.26
N LEU A 38 23.51 20.50 -18.20
CA LEU A 38 22.52 19.93 -17.28
C LEU A 38 21.17 19.70 -17.96
N ARG A 39 20.72 20.62 -18.82
CA ARG A 39 19.48 20.42 -19.60
C ARG A 39 19.61 19.29 -20.61
N ASP A 40 20.75 19.17 -21.27
CA ASP A 40 21.02 18.08 -22.20
C ASP A 40 21.07 16.73 -21.47
N LEU A 41 21.65 16.67 -20.26
CA LEU A 41 21.64 15.48 -19.41
C LEU A 41 20.22 15.10 -18.94
N LEU A 42 19.38 16.08 -18.57
CA LEU A 42 17.98 15.82 -18.20
C LEU A 42 17.09 15.48 -19.39
N ALA A 43 17.44 15.97 -20.58
CA ALA A 43 16.75 15.66 -21.83
C ALA A 43 17.15 14.29 -22.40
N GLN A 44 18.27 13.71 -21.95
CA GLN A 44 18.58 12.33 -22.24
C GLN A 44 17.53 11.44 -21.57
N PRO A 45 16.82 10.59 -22.33
CA PRO A 45 15.98 9.58 -21.69
C PRO A 45 16.88 8.79 -20.76
N ALA A 46 16.48 8.67 -19.50
CA ALA A 46 17.20 7.85 -18.53
C ALA A 46 17.50 6.51 -19.20
N ALA A 47 18.73 6.02 -19.09
CA ALA A 47 19.11 4.69 -19.54
C ALA A 47 18.35 3.67 -18.66
N GLN A 48 17.05 3.55 -18.88
CA GLN A 48 16.24 2.47 -18.37
C GLN A 48 16.78 1.24 -19.08
N HIS A 49 17.54 0.43 -18.34
CA HIS A 49 17.96 -0.88 -18.82
C HIS A 49 16.72 -1.76 -18.98
N GLN A 50 15.95 -1.58 -20.06
CA GLN A 50 14.76 -2.38 -20.41
C GLN A 50 15.16 -3.80 -20.89
N GLY A 51 16.32 -4.30 -20.48
CA GLY A 51 16.90 -5.52 -21.00
C GLY A 51 17.32 -5.40 -22.47
N ASN A 52 17.54 -6.56 -23.11
CA ASN A 52 17.76 -6.61 -24.55
C ASN A 52 16.41 -6.43 -25.27
N PRO A 53 16.35 -5.62 -26.34
CA PRO A 53 15.14 -5.50 -27.13
C PRO A 53 14.76 -6.85 -27.73
N VAL A 54 13.45 -7.11 -27.80
CA VAL A 54 12.89 -8.35 -28.37
C VAL A 54 12.82 -8.28 -29.89
N ALA A 55 12.70 -7.06 -30.43
CA ALA A 55 12.75 -6.79 -31.86
C ALA A 55 13.17 -5.35 -32.14
N TYR A 56 13.38 -5.03 -33.41
CA TYR A 56 13.68 -3.72 -33.94
C TYR A 56 12.71 -3.37 -35.07
N LEU A 57 12.10 -2.20 -34.99
CA LEU A 57 11.21 -1.65 -36.02
C LEU A 57 12.00 -0.78 -36.99
N ASP A 58 12.01 -1.13 -38.27
CA ASP A 58 12.54 -0.26 -39.32
C ASP A 58 11.51 0.83 -39.64
N LEU A 59 11.88 2.09 -39.37
CA LEU A 59 11.00 3.25 -39.57
C LEU A 59 10.68 3.53 -41.05
N VAL A 60 11.47 3.01 -41.98
CA VAL A 60 11.29 3.26 -43.41
C VAL A 60 10.36 2.22 -44.03
N SER A 61 10.55 0.95 -43.66
CA SER A 61 9.78 -0.16 -44.23
C SER A 61 8.57 -0.59 -43.39
N GLY A 62 8.55 -0.24 -42.10
CA GLY A 62 7.54 -0.68 -41.14
C GLY A 62 7.69 -2.14 -40.70
N ASN A 63 8.77 -2.82 -41.13
CA ASN A 63 9.02 -4.22 -40.80
C ASN A 63 9.76 -4.37 -39.47
N THR A 64 9.53 -5.50 -38.79
CA THR A 64 10.20 -5.88 -37.55
C THR A 64 11.29 -6.91 -37.79
N PHE A 65 12.44 -6.76 -37.12
CA PHE A 65 13.60 -7.64 -37.20
C PHE A 65 14.05 -8.05 -35.80
N GLU A 66 14.60 -9.26 -35.65
CA GLU A 66 15.13 -9.72 -34.36
C GLU A 66 16.50 -9.10 -34.04
N ASP A 67 17.19 -8.55 -35.05
CA ASP A 67 18.55 -8.02 -34.93
C ASP A 67 18.66 -6.64 -35.60
N ALA A 68 19.33 -5.70 -34.92
CA ALA A 68 19.60 -4.36 -35.42
C ALA A 68 20.64 -4.35 -36.54
N GLU A 69 21.59 -5.31 -36.54
CA GLU A 69 22.73 -5.30 -37.47
C GLU A 69 22.27 -5.35 -38.94
N ALA A 70 21.16 -6.05 -39.19
CA ALA A 70 20.53 -6.13 -40.51
C ALA A 70 19.94 -4.78 -41.00
N ILE A 71 19.50 -3.92 -40.09
CA ILE A 71 18.92 -2.60 -40.41
C ILE A 71 20.03 -1.55 -40.54
N GLU A 72 21.02 -1.59 -39.65
CA GLU A 72 22.16 -0.66 -39.63
C GLU A 72 23.06 -0.83 -40.86
N THR A 73 23.30 -2.07 -41.30
CA THR A 73 24.04 -2.36 -42.54
C THR A 73 23.38 -1.73 -43.77
N ALA A 74 22.06 -1.53 -43.73
CA ALA A 74 21.31 -0.86 -44.79
C ALA A 74 21.24 0.68 -44.64
N GLY A 75 21.91 1.25 -43.63
CA GLY A 75 21.90 2.69 -43.33
C GLY A 75 20.53 3.22 -42.89
N ARG A 76 19.65 2.34 -42.38
CA ARG A 76 18.30 2.69 -41.94
C ARG A 76 18.24 2.86 -40.43
N ARG A 77 17.25 3.62 -39.95
CA ARG A 77 17.02 3.85 -38.52
C ARG A 77 16.10 2.77 -37.96
N ALA A 78 16.56 2.10 -36.91
CA ALA A 78 15.79 1.14 -36.13
C ALA A 78 15.28 1.77 -34.83
N ILE A 79 14.08 1.40 -34.40
CA ILE A 79 13.59 1.63 -33.03
C ILE A 79 13.54 0.29 -32.29
N PRO A 80 14.17 0.15 -31.12
CA PRO A 80 14.05 -1.06 -30.31
C PRO A 80 12.62 -1.22 -29.77
N LEU A 81 12.11 -2.43 -29.82
CA LEU A 81 10.83 -2.85 -29.26
C LEU A 81 11.06 -3.78 -28.07
N TYR A 82 10.40 -3.48 -26.96
CA TYR A 82 10.46 -4.24 -25.72
C TYR A 82 9.10 -4.88 -25.44
N ASP A 83 9.10 -6.06 -24.84
CA ASP A 83 7.90 -6.81 -24.44
C ASP A 83 7.25 -6.26 -23.16
N HIS A 84 7.98 -5.47 -22.40
CA HIS A 84 7.51 -4.88 -21.16
C HIS A 84 7.31 -3.37 -21.33
N PRO A 85 6.20 -2.80 -20.81
CA PRO A 85 6.11 -1.35 -20.67
C PRO A 85 7.28 -0.85 -19.79
N PRO A 86 7.77 0.39 -19.98
CA PRO A 86 8.82 0.95 -19.13
C PRO A 86 8.40 0.81 -17.66
N THR A 87 8.98 -0.15 -16.94
CA THR A 87 8.92 -0.13 -15.48
C THR A 87 9.77 1.06 -15.07
N SER A 88 9.13 2.02 -14.40
CA SER A 88 9.59 3.40 -14.26
C SER A 88 10.93 3.56 -13.52
N ASP A 89 11.53 2.50 -12.98
CA ASP A 89 12.46 2.64 -11.88
C ASP A 89 13.41 1.44 -11.70
N GLY A 90 13.45 0.48 -12.63
CA GLY A 90 14.46 -0.59 -12.62
C GLY A 90 14.40 -1.55 -11.43
N PHE A 91 13.39 -1.44 -10.57
CA PHE A 91 13.13 -2.41 -9.52
C PHE A 91 12.43 -3.63 -10.11
N SER A 92 12.99 -4.81 -9.87
CA SER A 92 12.28 -6.04 -10.18
C SER A 92 10.99 -6.12 -9.35
N ALA A 93 9.96 -6.78 -9.89
CA ALA A 93 8.78 -7.13 -9.10
C ALA A 93 9.15 -7.87 -7.80
N GLY A 94 10.25 -8.64 -7.82
CA GLY A 94 10.81 -9.28 -6.63
C GLY A 94 11.35 -8.28 -5.60
N ASP A 95 12.03 -7.22 -6.05
CA ASP A 95 12.59 -6.20 -5.14
C ASP A 95 11.48 -5.38 -4.46
N MET A 96 10.40 -5.08 -5.21
CA MET A 96 9.22 -4.42 -4.63
C MET A 96 8.52 -5.31 -3.60
N ALA A 97 8.39 -6.60 -3.86
CA ALA A 97 7.81 -7.55 -2.92
C ALA A 97 8.67 -7.68 -1.65
N ASP A 98 9.99 -7.76 -1.79
CA ASP A 98 10.93 -7.85 -0.67
C ASP A 98 10.98 -6.57 0.17
N GLN A 99 10.94 -5.39 -0.47
CA GLN A 99 10.85 -4.11 0.23
C GLN A 99 9.51 -3.97 0.96
N GLY A 100 8.41 -4.38 0.32
CA GLY A 100 7.10 -4.44 0.95
C GLY A 100 7.11 -5.33 2.19
N ALA A 101 7.60 -6.57 2.08
CA ALA A 101 7.69 -7.51 3.18
C ALA A 101 8.55 -6.96 4.36
N LYS A 102 9.68 -6.31 4.06
CA LYS A 102 10.52 -5.67 5.07
C LYS A 102 9.84 -4.49 5.75
N ALA A 103 9.08 -3.68 5.00
CA ALA A 103 8.33 -2.57 5.56
C ALA A 103 7.19 -3.04 6.50
N PHE A 104 6.51 -4.14 6.18
CA PHE A 104 5.51 -4.72 7.08
C PHE A 104 6.14 -5.33 8.34
N ALA A 105 7.23 -6.09 8.20
CA ALA A 105 7.93 -6.68 9.34
C ALA A 105 8.50 -5.63 10.30
N ALA A 106 8.93 -4.47 9.79
CA ALA A 106 9.44 -3.38 10.62
C ALA A 106 8.34 -2.68 11.45
N ARG A 107 7.08 -2.74 11.02
CA ARG A 107 5.93 -2.09 11.71
C ARG A 107 5.26 -2.99 12.74
N ASP A 108 5.50 -4.29 12.67
CA ASP A 108 4.93 -5.29 13.59
C ASP A 108 5.22 -5.01 15.09
N PRO A 109 6.44 -4.63 15.52
CA PRO A 109 6.69 -4.33 16.93
C PRO A 109 5.99 -3.06 17.43
N GLU A 110 5.82 -2.04 16.58
CA GLU A 110 5.11 -0.81 16.93
C GLU A 110 3.60 -1.08 17.07
N VAL A 111 3.03 -1.89 16.17
CA VAL A 111 1.63 -2.30 16.22
C VAL A 111 1.34 -3.14 17.46
N GLU A 112 2.21 -4.08 17.82
CA GLU A 112 2.09 -4.86 19.06
C GLU A 112 2.22 -4.00 20.31
N GLN A 113 3.13 -3.03 20.31
CA GLN A 113 3.27 -2.07 21.42
C GLN A 113 1.98 -1.23 21.60
N LEU A 114 1.41 -0.72 20.51
CA LEU A 114 0.17 0.05 20.55
C LEU A 114 -1.02 -0.80 21.02
N ARG A 115 -1.10 -2.07 20.60
CA ARG A 115 -2.11 -3.01 21.10
C ARG A 115 -1.99 -3.25 22.59
N ALA A 116 -0.77 -3.44 23.09
CA ALA A 116 -0.51 -3.62 24.52
C ALA A 116 -0.92 -2.38 25.33
N GLN A 117 -0.59 -1.18 24.85
CA GLN A 117 -1.02 0.08 25.49
C GLN A 117 -2.54 0.23 25.52
N LEU A 118 -3.22 -0.11 24.43
CA LEU A 118 -4.69 -0.04 24.36
C LEU A 118 -5.34 -1.01 25.37
N ALA A 119 -4.80 -2.22 25.50
CA ALA A 119 -5.26 -3.21 26.47
C ALA A 119 -5.02 -2.76 27.93
N GLU A 120 -3.89 -2.11 28.21
CA GLU A 120 -3.60 -1.53 29.52
C GLU A 120 -4.57 -0.39 29.86
N GLN A 121 -4.82 0.52 28.92
CA GLN A 121 -5.79 1.61 29.10
C GLN A 121 -7.21 1.08 29.31
N GLY A 122 -7.63 0.07 28.55
CA GLY A 122 -8.93 -0.60 28.74
C GLY A 122 -9.07 -1.20 30.14
N SER A 123 -8.00 -1.85 30.63
CA SER A 123 -7.96 -2.43 31.98
C SER A 123 -8.01 -1.34 33.08
N LEU A 124 -7.39 -0.19 32.85
CA LEU A 124 -7.44 0.96 33.77
C LEU A 124 -8.85 1.55 33.84
N LEU A 125 -9.47 1.81 32.69
CA LEU A 125 -10.84 2.31 32.61
C LEU A 125 -11.82 1.37 33.32
N GLN A 126 -11.71 0.07 33.08
CA GLN A 126 -12.58 -0.91 33.72
C GLN A 126 -12.42 -0.93 35.25
N ARG A 127 -11.19 -0.79 35.76
CA ARG A 127 -10.96 -0.64 37.22
C ARG A 127 -11.55 0.64 37.77
N CYS A 128 -11.43 1.76 37.06
CA CYS A 128 -12.04 3.03 37.48
C CYS A 128 -13.57 2.92 37.53
N VAL A 129 -14.20 2.31 36.53
CA VAL A 129 -15.65 2.07 36.50
C VAL A 129 -16.10 1.22 37.69
N MET A 130 -15.37 0.13 37.98
CA MET A 130 -15.69 -0.72 39.13
C MET A 130 -15.49 -0.02 40.48
N ALA A 131 -14.43 0.77 40.62
CA ALA A 131 -14.16 1.53 41.85
C ALA A 131 -15.23 2.60 42.11
N VAL A 132 -15.69 3.30 41.06
CA VAL A 132 -16.83 4.22 41.15
C VAL A 132 -18.09 3.44 41.57
N ARG A 133 -18.36 2.29 40.95
CA ARG A 133 -19.51 1.44 41.29
C ARG A 133 -19.50 0.96 42.75
N GLU A 134 -18.34 0.58 43.28
CA GLU A 134 -18.20 0.12 44.68
C GLU A 134 -18.36 1.26 45.70
N GLN A 135 -17.81 2.45 45.42
CA GLN A 135 -18.00 3.64 46.26
C GLN A 135 -19.48 4.05 46.39
N HIS A 136 -20.31 3.72 45.39
CA HIS A 136 -21.75 4.00 45.42
C HIS A 136 -22.60 2.98 46.19
N CYS A 137 -22.03 1.87 46.69
CA CYS A 137 -22.77 0.86 47.44
C CYS A 137 -22.70 1.01 48.96
N GLU A 138 -21.75 1.78 49.51
CA GLU A 138 -21.51 1.87 50.96
C GLU A 138 -21.95 3.20 51.61
N GLU A 139 -22.21 4.25 50.84
CA GLU A 139 -22.69 5.53 51.35
C GLU A 139 -24.17 5.72 51.03
N GLY A 140 -25.02 5.55 52.06
CA GLY A 140 -26.44 5.85 51.95
C GLY A 140 -26.68 7.28 51.45
N GLU A 141 -27.44 7.38 50.36
CA GLU A 141 -28.10 8.60 49.86
C GLU A 141 -27.25 9.88 49.80
N ALA A 142 -26.01 9.80 49.31
CA ALA A 142 -25.33 10.96 48.76
C ALA A 142 -25.71 11.12 47.28
N GLU A 143 -26.69 12.00 47.05
CA GLU A 143 -27.18 12.51 45.78
C GLU A 143 -26.01 13.04 44.92
N PHE A 144 -25.40 12.16 44.13
CA PHE A 144 -24.62 12.55 42.97
C PHE A 144 -25.37 12.03 41.74
N ASP A 145 -26.19 12.90 41.15
CA ASP A 145 -26.85 12.71 39.85
C ASP A 145 -25.79 12.63 38.75
N LEU A 146 -25.01 11.54 38.71
CA LEU A 146 -24.52 11.06 37.43
C LEU A 146 -25.71 10.35 36.79
N PRO A 147 -26.26 10.86 35.67
CA PRO A 147 -27.43 10.26 35.05
C PRO A 147 -27.13 8.78 34.81
N ILE A 148 -28.03 7.90 35.24
CA ILE A 148 -28.00 6.46 34.92
C ILE A 148 -27.80 6.26 33.40
N ASP A 149 -28.27 7.22 32.60
CA ASP A 149 -28.09 7.33 31.17
C ASP A 149 -26.60 7.39 30.76
N LEU A 150 -25.74 8.12 31.47
CA LEU A 150 -24.30 8.23 31.12
C LEU A 150 -23.55 6.91 31.36
N MET A 151 -23.95 6.14 32.37
CA MET A 151 -23.34 4.83 32.64
C MET A 151 -23.76 3.79 31.58
N SER A 152 -25.04 3.82 31.18
CA SER A 152 -25.56 3.04 30.06
C SER A 152 -24.91 3.46 28.73
N ASP A 153 -24.64 4.75 28.53
CA ASP A 153 -23.98 5.27 27.34
C ASP A 153 -22.50 4.84 27.27
N ILE A 154 -21.81 4.72 28.41
CA ILE A 154 -20.44 4.21 28.47
C ILE A 154 -20.41 2.70 28.16
N ASP A 155 -21.30 1.90 28.76
CA ASP A 155 -21.39 0.47 28.46
C ASP A 155 -21.81 0.22 27.00
N ALA A 156 -22.75 1.02 26.49
CA ALA A 156 -23.17 0.98 25.09
C ALA A 156 -22.02 1.41 24.16
N ALA A 157 -21.27 2.46 24.49
CA ALA A 157 -20.13 2.92 23.69
C ALA A 157 -18.97 1.92 23.73
N LEU A 158 -18.68 1.29 24.87
CA LEU A 158 -17.68 0.23 24.97
C LEU A 158 -18.10 -1.02 24.20
N LEU A 159 -19.39 -1.38 24.23
CA LEU A 159 -19.95 -2.47 23.43
C LEU A 159 -19.94 -2.13 21.93
N GLU A 160 -20.19 -0.86 21.56
CA GLU A 160 -20.13 -0.39 20.17
C GLU A 160 -18.69 -0.35 19.66
N ILE A 161 -17.71 0.05 20.49
CA ILE A 161 -16.28 0.00 20.16
C ILE A 161 -15.81 -1.45 20.03
N ALA A 162 -16.25 -2.35 20.91
CA ALA A 162 -15.93 -3.78 20.82
C ALA A 162 -16.61 -4.45 19.61
N ASN A 163 -17.81 -4.01 19.21
CA ASN A 163 -18.52 -4.48 18.02
C ASN A 163 -18.12 -3.77 16.72
N LYS A 164 -17.36 -2.67 16.79
CA LYS A 164 -16.70 -2.00 15.65
C LYS A 164 -15.46 -2.75 15.16
N GLU A 165 -15.33 -4.03 15.50
CA GLU A 165 -14.48 -4.95 14.75
C GLU A 165 -15.06 -5.01 13.32
N TRP A 166 -14.31 -4.55 12.31
CA TRP A 166 -14.73 -4.54 10.90
C TRP A 166 -14.90 -5.96 10.37
N ARG A 167 -15.98 -6.63 10.79
CA ARG A 167 -16.32 -7.99 10.39
C ARG A 167 -17.14 -7.94 9.12
N MET A 168 -16.56 -8.47 8.06
CA MET A 168 -17.28 -8.71 6.81
C MET A 168 -18.02 -10.03 6.89
N ASN A 169 -19.28 -10.02 6.46
CA ASN A 169 -20.06 -11.24 6.34
C ASN A 169 -19.47 -12.13 5.22
N PRO A 170 -19.66 -13.46 5.29
CA PRO A 170 -19.20 -14.36 4.23
C PRO A 170 -19.77 -13.97 2.86
N CYS A 171 -19.06 -14.30 1.78
CA CYS A 171 -19.58 -14.09 0.43
C CYS A 171 -20.83 -14.94 0.17
N LYS A 172 -21.50 -14.78 -0.98
CA LYS A 172 -22.73 -15.55 -1.29
C LYS A 172 -22.52 -17.06 -1.35
N GLN A 173 -21.28 -17.49 -1.58
CA GLN A 173 -20.89 -18.90 -1.58
C GLN A 173 -20.52 -19.42 -0.18
N GLY A 174 -20.56 -18.57 0.84
CA GLY A 174 -20.26 -18.92 2.23
C GLY A 174 -18.78 -18.84 2.60
N HIS A 175 -17.91 -18.38 1.70
CA HIS A 175 -16.49 -18.21 1.99
C HIS A 175 -16.27 -17.08 3.00
N ARG A 176 -15.47 -17.34 4.03
CA ARG A 176 -15.13 -16.38 5.09
C ARG A 176 -13.87 -15.56 4.80
N ASP A 177 -13.16 -15.92 3.74
CA ASP A 177 -11.95 -15.24 3.30
C ASP A 177 -12.33 -14.03 2.46
N VAL A 178 -12.75 -12.97 3.15
CA VAL A 178 -13.27 -11.72 2.60
C VAL A 178 -12.50 -10.55 3.21
N GLY A 179 -12.24 -9.53 2.40
CA GLY A 179 -11.48 -8.36 2.82
C GLY A 179 -11.92 -7.09 2.10
N ALA A 180 -11.61 -5.93 2.69
CA ALA A 180 -11.85 -4.63 2.09
C ALA A 180 -10.58 -3.76 2.11
N CYS A 181 -10.18 -3.24 0.95
CA CYS A 181 -9.06 -2.30 0.81
C CYS A 181 -9.22 -1.44 -0.45
N ASN A 182 -8.66 -0.22 -0.44
CA ASN A 182 -8.63 0.69 -1.60
C ASN A 182 -10.00 0.90 -2.30
N GLY A 183 -11.08 1.05 -1.52
CA GLY A 183 -12.42 1.21 -2.10
C GLY A 183 -12.98 -0.07 -2.72
N LYS A 184 -12.46 -1.24 -2.36
CA LYS A 184 -12.93 -2.54 -2.85
C LYS A 184 -13.21 -3.47 -1.69
N ALA A 185 -14.26 -4.28 -1.81
CA ALA A 185 -14.59 -5.36 -0.91
C ALA A 185 -14.69 -6.65 -1.75
N PHE A 186 -13.95 -7.70 -1.38
CA PHE A 186 -13.83 -8.87 -2.24
C PHE A 186 -13.66 -10.17 -1.47
N CYS A 187 -14.02 -11.28 -2.12
CA CYS A 187 -13.74 -12.63 -1.67
C CYS A 187 -12.52 -13.20 -2.39
N HIS A 188 -11.56 -13.74 -1.63
CA HIS A 188 -10.33 -14.34 -2.16
C HIS A 188 -10.54 -15.70 -2.84
N GLN A 189 -11.73 -16.30 -2.71
CA GLN A 189 -12.02 -17.66 -3.20
C GLN A 189 -12.93 -17.71 -4.42
N CYS A 190 -13.77 -16.70 -4.66
CA CYS A 190 -14.79 -16.78 -5.71
C CYS A 190 -14.96 -15.51 -6.54
N ASP A 191 -13.94 -14.65 -6.58
CA ASP A 191 -13.86 -13.41 -7.35
C ASP A 191 -15.04 -12.43 -7.17
N GLU A 192 -15.87 -12.62 -6.14
CA GLU A 192 -16.94 -11.70 -5.81
C GLU A 192 -16.33 -10.38 -5.33
N LEU A 193 -16.72 -9.27 -5.95
CA LEU A 193 -16.12 -7.96 -5.76
C LEU A 193 -17.19 -6.87 -5.78
N ILE A 194 -17.07 -5.92 -4.85
CA ILE A 194 -17.81 -4.66 -4.79
C ILE A 194 -16.79 -3.53 -4.79
N THR A 195 -17.07 -2.47 -5.54
CA THR A 195 -16.23 -1.28 -5.62
C THR A 195 -17.00 -0.04 -5.20
N ALA A 196 -16.40 0.80 -4.38
CA ALA A 196 -16.93 2.07 -3.91
C ALA A 196 -15.83 3.15 -3.88
N THR A 197 -16.20 4.37 -3.48
CA THR A 197 -15.25 5.50 -3.45
C THR A 197 -14.25 5.34 -2.29
N THR A 198 -14.71 4.77 -1.18
CA THR A 198 -13.88 4.54 0.01
C THR A 198 -13.96 3.09 0.48
N THR A 199 -12.94 2.62 1.22
CA THR A 199 -12.93 1.27 1.79
C THR A 199 -14.11 1.05 2.76
N GLN A 200 -14.50 2.09 3.49
CA GLN A 200 -15.65 2.03 4.39
C GLN A 200 -16.96 1.82 3.62
N GLU A 201 -17.18 2.58 2.53
CA GLU A 201 -18.37 2.39 1.69
C GLU A 201 -18.41 0.98 1.08
N ALA A 202 -17.26 0.46 0.64
CA ALA A 202 -17.17 -0.90 0.09
C ALA A 202 -17.51 -1.95 1.16
N PHE A 203 -17.04 -1.76 2.41
CA PHE A 203 -17.36 -2.61 3.55
C PHE A 203 -18.85 -2.59 3.89
N GLU A 204 -19.45 -1.39 3.99
CA GLU A 204 -20.87 -1.21 4.30
C GLU A 204 -21.76 -1.82 3.20
N GLN A 205 -21.42 -1.60 1.93
CA GLN A 205 -22.11 -2.20 0.80
C GLN A 205 -22.00 -3.72 0.80
N TRP A 206 -20.82 -4.27 1.11
CA TRP A 206 -20.62 -5.70 1.20
C TRP A 206 -21.52 -6.33 2.25
N ASN A 207 -21.54 -5.78 3.46
CA ASN A 207 -22.37 -6.32 4.55
C ASN A 207 -23.87 -6.13 4.29
N ALA A 208 -24.26 -5.08 3.57
CA ALA A 208 -25.64 -4.89 3.14
C ALA A 208 -26.09 -5.94 2.11
N THR A 209 -25.22 -6.34 1.19
CA THR A 209 -25.54 -7.37 0.18
C THR A 209 -25.33 -8.81 0.66
N HIS A 210 -24.61 -8.99 1.77
CA HIS A 210 -24.32 -10.28 2.39
C HIS A 210 -24.84 -10.27 3.83
N PRO A 211 -26.16 -10.37 4.07
CA PRO A 211 -26.66 -10.43 5.43
C PRO A 211 -26.12 -11.67 6.16
N PRO A 212 -25.94 -11.60 7.50
CA PRO A 212 -25.51 -12.77 8.26
C PRO A 212 -26.51 -13.90 8.03
N VAL A 213 -26.01 -15.09 7.72
CA VAL A 213 -26.85 -16.28 7.53
C VAL A 213 -27.59 -16.52 8.85
N SER A 214 -28.89 -16.22 8.86
CA SER A 214 -29.78 -16.51 9.98
C SER A 214 -29.64 -17.98 10.33
N ALA A 215 -29.34 -18.28 11.59
CA ALA A 215 -29.33 -19.66 12.08
C ALA A 215 -30.64 -20.37 11.66
N PRO A 216 -30.59 -21.64 11.23
CA PRO A 216 -31.79 -22.34 10.84
C PRO A 216 -32.78 -22.33 12.00
N ASN A 217 -33.98 -21.78 11.75
CA ASN A 217 -35.12 -21.87 12.66
C ASN A 217 -35.24 -23.33 13.10
N THR A 218 -35.09 -23.57 14.40
CA THR A 218 -35.37 -24.88 14.97
C THR A 218 -36.89 -25.03 14.94
N PRO A 219 -37.45 -25.97 14.16
CA PRO A 219 -38.89 -26.18 14.19
C PRO A 219 -39.27 -26.76 15.57
N GLU A 220 -40.31 -26.18 16.17
CA GLU A 220 -40.98 -26.65 17.40
C GLU A 220 -41.49 -28.09 17.27
#